data_AF-H2XKI1-F1
#
_entry.id   AF-H2XKI1-F1
#
_cell.length_a   1.000
_cell.length_b   1.000
_cell.length_c   1.000
_cell.angle_alpha   90.00
_cell.angle_beta   90.00
_cell.angle_gamma   90.00
#
_symmetry.space_group_name_H-M   'P 1'
#
loop_
_entity.id
_entity.type
_entity.pdbx_description
1 polymer ?
#
loop_
_entity_poly.entity_id
_entity_poly.type
_entity_poly.pdbx_seq_one_letter_code
_entity_poly.pdbx_strand_id
1 'polypeptide(L)'
;MDGFANTYERDAEFAVVTLSPSTAHFTATENSTPSSDTQSTNVFIMPSAGETSPLKETTNDPFSRPRWMRNIDGFCMIIISMVVFSISITVALIIQIYTGKPQIIPTGGVMSSDPYCTKIGLDLLQNDGGSSADAAVLTALCLTVTHPHAASIGGGGFALVHQQKLVKGATKMFNFREVGPSYFSNSSNVNSMFNGKPISEVAPQMSIAVPGFILGLQKLHETHGKLPWSNVVSRIAVIARNGI
;
A
#
# COMPACT_ATOMS: atom_id res chain seq x y z
N MET A 1 -41.71 17.01 -4.86
CA MET A 1 -40.76 16.11 -4.17
C MET A 1 -39.48 16.19 -5.01
N ASP A 2 -38.76 17.31 -4.95
CA ASP A 2 -37.74 17.62 -5.98
C ASP A 2 -36.50 18.26 -5.34
N GLY A 3 -36.10 17.73 -4.18
CA GLY A 3 -34.98 18.26 -3.38
C GLY A 3 -33.76 17.33 -3.29
N PHE A 4 -33.79 16.15 -3.92
CA PHE A 4 -32.76 15.11 -3.71
C PHE A 4 -31.88 14.81 -4.92
N ALA A 5 -32.17 15.40 -6.10
CA ALA A 5 -31.48 15.07 -7.34
C ALA A 5 -30.22 15.93 -7.64
N ASN A 6 -30.05 17.08 -6.99
CA ASN A 6 -28.98 18.04 -7.34
C ASN A 6 -27.72 17.98 -6.47
N THR A 7 -27.63 17.05 -5.51
CA THR A 7 -26.50 17.01 -4.56
C THR A 7 -25.44 15.97 -4.93
N TYR A 8 -25.65 15.17 -5.98
CA TYR A 8 -24.84 13.98 -6.27
C TYR A 8 -23.90 14.11 -7.48
N GLU A 9 -23.76 15.29 -8.06
CA GLU A 9 -23.02 15.52 -9.31
C GLU A 9 -21.52 15.83 -9.11
N ARG A 10 -21.01 15.81 -7.86
CA ARG A 10 -19.63 16.21 -7.51
C ARG A 10 -18.75 15.13 -6.90
N ASP A 11 -19.14 13.85 -6.97
CA ASP A 11 -18.32 12.79 -6.38
C ASP A 11 -17.17 12.43 -7.33
N ALA A 12 -15.96 12.87 -7.00
CA ALA A 12 -14.74 12.24 -7.51
C ALA A 12 -14.60 10.85 -6.87
N GLU A 13 -14.38 9.81 -7.68
CA GLU A 13 -14.24 8.45 -7.17
C GLU A 13 -12.79 8.12 -6.81
N PHE A 14 -11.85 8.71 -7.55
CA PHE A 14 -10.42 8.48 -7.34
C PHE A 14 -9.63 9.74 -7.65
N ALA A 15 -8.70 10.09 -6.76
CA ALA A 15 -7.78 11.21 -6.93
C ALA A 15 -6.36 10.77 -6.58
N VAL A 16 -5.41 11.07 -7.45
CA VAL A 16 -3.97 10.85 -7.23
C VAL A 16 -3.27 12.18 -7.34
N VAL A 17 -2.48 12.54 -6.33
CA VAL A 17 -1.62 13.71 -6.34
C VAL A 17 -0.18 13.24 -6.45
N THR A 18 0.49 13.59 -7.53
CA THR A 18 1.93 13.39 -7.67
C THR A 18 2.65 14.69 -7.35
N LEU A 19 3.59 14.57 -6.42
CA LEU A 19 4.43 15.67 -5.95
C LEU A 19 5.72 15.57 -6.74
N SER A 20 6.21 16.67 -7.30
CA SER A 20 7.47 16.66 -8.02
C SER A 20 8.61 16.74 -7.01
N PRO A 21 9.37 15.65 -6.73
CA PRO A 21 10.56 15.77 -5.90
C PRO A 21 11.64 16.53 -6.66
N SER A 22 12.39 17.39 -5.99
CA SER A 22 13.55 18.06 -6.58
C SER A 22 14.65 17.05 -6.96
N THR A 23 14.79 15.92 -6.27
CA THR A 23 15.74 14.85 -6.61
C THR A 23 15.40 13.60 -5.79
N ALA A 24 15.15 12.44 -6.40
CA ALA A 24 15.24 11.15 -5.71
C ALA A 24 15.39 9.98 -6.71
N HIS A 25 16.57 9.38 -6.72
CA HIS A 25 16.90 8.11 -7.38
C HIS A 25 16.49 6.97 -6.43
N PHE A 26 15.70 6.00 -6.90
CA PHE A 26 15.30 4.83 -6.11
C PHE A 26 15.69 3.56 -6.86
N THR A 27 16.71 2.86 -6.37
CA THR A 27 17.09 1.53 -6.81
C THR A 27 16.98 0.59 -5.62
N ALA A 28 15.96 -0.26 -5.62
CA ALA A 28 15.79 -1.34 -4.67
C ALA A 28 15.93 -2.68 -5.41
N THR A 29 16.93 -3.46 -5.04
CA THR A 29 17.02 -4.89 -5.36
C THR A 29 17.55 -5.61 -4.13
N GLU A 30 16.66 -6.23 -3.35
CA GLU A 30 17.00 -7.27 -2.39
C GLU A 30 16.91 -8.63 -3.11
N ASN A 31 17.91 -9.48 -2.92
CA ASN A 31 17.77 -10.91 -3.19
C ASN A 31 18.60 -11.69 -2.16
N SER A 32 17.92 -12.29 -1.19
CA SER A 32 18.48 -13.10 -0.12
C SER A 32 18.49 -14.58 -0.51
N THR A 33 19.66 -15.20 -0.47
CA THR A 33 19.89 -16.65 -0.47
C THR A 33 19.58 -17.26 0.90
N PRO A 34 19.31 -18.58 0.97
CA PRO A 34 19.82 -19.34 2.10
C PRO A 34 20.54 -20.63 1.71
N SER A 35 21.56 -20.89 2.51
CA SER A 35 22.54 -21.97 2.54
C SER A 35 21.96 -23.36 2.88
N SER A 36 22.49 -24.39 2.22
CA SER A 36 22.32 -25.80 2.58
C SER A 36 23.63 -26.35 3.12
N ASP A 37 23.66 -26.76 4.40
CA ASP A 37 24.78 -27.53 4.96
C ASP A 37 24.33 -28.97 5.31
N THR A 38 25.11 -29.88 4.76
CA THR A 38 25.21 -31.33 4.90
C THR A 38 25.63 -31.80 6.29
N GLN A 39 25.24 -33.04 6.66
CA GLN A 39 26.04 -34.10 7.30
C GLN A 39 25.10 -35.17 7.88
N SER A 40 25.39 -36.45 7.98
CA SER A 40 26.32 -37.40 7.35
C SER A 40 25.96 -38.76 7.98
N THR A 41 25.93 -39.79 7.15
CA THR A 41 25.71 -41.20 7.51
C THR A 41 26.70 -41.71 8.54
N ASN A 42 26.23 -42.53 9.49
CA ASN A 42 27.06 -43.54 10.15
C ASN A 42 26.27 -44.83 10.33
N VAL A 43 26.74 -45.87 9.64
CA VAL A 43 26.31 -47.27 9.76
C VAL A 43 27.05 -47.86 10.95
N PHE A 44 26.31 -48.45 11.89
CA PHE A 44 26.89 -49.17 13.01
C PHE A 44 26.42 -50.63 12.96
N ILE A 45 27.32 -51.50 12.49
CA ILE A 45 27.17 -52.96 12.55
C ILE A 45 27.69 -53.41 13.92
N MET A 46 26.86 -54.10 14.69
CA MET A 46 27.28 -54.80 15.91
C MET A 46 27.24 -56.31 15.71
N PRO A 47 28.15 -57.05 16.39
CA PRO A 47 28.55 -58.39 16.02
C PRO A 47 27.61 -59.46 16.59
N SER A 48 27.62 -60.60 15.89
CA SER A 48 27.09 -61.88 16.35
C SER A 48 27.68 -62.26 17.70
N ALA A 49 26.82 -62.40 18.72
CA ALA A 49 27.12 -63.05 19.98
C ALA A 49 26.01 -64.07 20.25
N GLY A 50 26.43 -65.31 20.49
CA GLY A 50 25.57 -66.47 20.54
C GLY A 50 24.81 -66.66 21.86
N GLU A 51 24.01 -67.72 21.76
CA GLU A 51 23.48 -68.57 22.83
C GLU A 51 22.19 -68.17 23.58
N THR A 52 21.17 -68.95 23.21
CA THR A 52 20.28 -69.71 24.10
C THR A 52 19.36 -68.91 25.02
N SER A 53 18.08 -68.90 24.68
CA SER A 53 16.98 -68.91 25.67
C SER A 53 15.70 -69.45 25.04
N PRO A 54 14.88 -70.16 25.83
CA PRO A 54 13.85 -71.07 25.35
C PRO A 54 12.65 -70.30 24.81
N LEU A 55 12.08 -70.78 23.71
CA LEU A 55 10.80 -70.30 23.20
C LEU A 55 9.71 -70.60 24.24
N LYS A 56 9.37 -69.61 25.06
CA LYS A 56 8.10 -69.58 25.80
C LYS A 56 7.05 -69.08 24.82
N GLU A 57 6.20 -69.98 24.36
CA GLU A 57 5.07 -69.68 23.49
C GLU A 57 4.15 -68.66 24.20
N THR A 58 4.18 -67.40 23.77
CA THR A 58 3.18 -66.41 24.19
C THR A 58 2.05 -66.45 23.19
N THR A 59 0.96 -67.15 23.55
CA THR A 59 -0.33 -67.19 22.84
C THR A 59 -1.09 -65.83 22.88
N ASN A 60 -0.38 -64.71 22.95
CA ASN A 60 -0.95 -63.38 22.82
C ASN A 60 -0.05 -62.56 21.90
N ASP A 61 -0.54 -62.41 20.68
CA ASP A 61 -0.10 -61.45 19.70
C ASP A 61 -0.21 -60.01 20.27
N PRO A 62 0.90 -59.26 20.40
CA PRO A 62 0.85 -57.86 20.83
C PRO A 62 0.22 -56.93 19.75
N PHE A 63 -0.21 -57.51 18.62
CA PHE A 63 -0.91 -56.84 17.54
C PHE A 63 -2.35 -57.35 17.35
N SER A 64 -3.00 -57.83 18.42
CA SER A 64 -4.45 -58.06 18.38
C SER A 64 -5.18 -56.72 18.23
N ARG A 65 -5.35 -56.30 16.97
CA ARG A 65 -6.14 -55.13 16.62
C ARG A 65 -7.60 -55.40 17.01
N PRO A 66 -8.29 -54.44 17.63
CA PRO A 66 -9.68 -54.62 18.05
C PRO A 66 -10.55 -55.08 16.86
N ARG A 67 -11.51 -55.97 17.13
CA ARG A 67 -12.33 -56.72 16.14
C ARG A 67 -13.00 -55.85 15.06
N TRP A 68 -13.13 -54.54 15.30
CA TRP A 68 -13.61 -53.54 14.35
C TRP A 68 -12.63 -53.17 13.21
N MET A 69 -11.33 -53.50 13.33
CA MET A 69 -10.31 -53.24 12.30
C MET A 69 -10.13 -54.35 11.25
N ARG A 70 -10.92 -55.43 11.31
CA ARG A 70 -10.69 -56.63 10.47
C ARG A 70 -11.24 -56.54 9.04
N ASN A 71 -12.07 -55.54 8.74
CA ASN A 71 -12.71 -55.33 7.42
C ASN A 71 -12.27 -54.05 6.71
N ILE A 72 -11.14 -53.46 7.10
CA ILE A 72 -10.64 -52.22 6.49
C ILE A 72 -9.48 -52.61 5.58
N ASP A 73 -9.78 -52.79 4.29
CA ASP A 73 -8.74 -52.98 3.27
C ASP A 73 -7.73 -51.84 3.35
N GLY A 74 -6.44 -52.11 3.10
CA GLY A 74 -5.39 -51.07 3.13
C GLY A 74 -5.74 -49.85 2.27
N PHE A 75 -6.53 -50.07 1.21
CA PHE A 75 -7.10 -49.02 0.37
C PHE A 75 -8.09 -48.10 1.11
N CYS A 76 -8.94 -48.64 1.99
CA CYS A 76 -9.84 -47.84 2.83
C CYS A 76 -9.08 -46.94 3.81
N MET A 77 -7.95 -47.42 4.37
CA MET A 77 -7.09 -46.58 5.23
C MET A 77 -6.48 -45.41 4.45
N ILE A 78 -6.06 -45.63 3.20
CA ILE A 78 -5.52 -44.58 2.31
C ILE A 78 -6.60 -43.54 2.00
N ILE A 79 -7.83 -43.99 1.67
CA ILE A 79 -8.95 -43.09 1.38
C ILE A 79 -9.30 -42.25 2.59
N ILE A 80 -9.39 -42.85 3.79
CA ILE A 80 -9.72 -42.11 5.01
C ILE A 80 -8.67 -41.02 5.28
N SER A 81 -7.39 -41.33 5.11
CA SER A 81 -6.30 -40.35 5.28
C SER A 81 -6.41 -39.17 4.29
N MET A 82 -6.68 -39.46 3.00
CA MET A 82 -6.88 -38.43 1.98
C MET A 82 -8.07 -37.53 2.28
N VAL A 83 -9.17 -38.11 2.77
CA VAL A 83 -10.39 -37.36 3.14
C VAL A 83 -10.13 -36.48 4.35
N VAL A 84 -9.48 -37.00 5.39
CA VAL A 84 -9.15 -36.21 6.60
C VAL A 84 -8.19 -35.07 6.26
N PHE A 85 -7.20 -35.31 5.39
CA PHE A 85 -6.27 -34.27 4.94
C PHE A 85 -6.99 -33.19 4.13
N SER A 86 -7.89 -33.60 3.22
CA SER A 86 -8.70 -32.67 2.42
C SER A 86 -9.60 -31.81 3.31
N ILE A 87 -10.26 -32.40 4.31
CA ILE A 87 -11.09 -31.67 5.28
C ILE A 87 -10.24 -30.71 6.13
N SER A 88 -9.04 -31.14 6.53
CA SER A 88 -8.14 -30.29 7.33
C SER A 88 -7.70 -29.05 6.53
N ILE A 89 -7.37 -29.21 5.25
CA ILE A 89 -7.02 -28.10 4.36
C ILE A 89 -8.21 -27.17 4.16
N THR A 90 -9.40 -27.70 3.88
CA THR A 90 -10.59 -26.85 3.66
C THR A 90 -10.96 -26.06 4.91
N VAL A 91 -10.90 -26.69 6.09
CA VAL A 91 -11.12 -26.00 7.37
C VAL A 91 -10.06 -24.93 7.61
N ALA A 92 -8.77 -25.21 7.36
CA ALA A 92 -7.71 -24.23 7.49
C ALA A 92 -7.91 -23.01 6.56
N LEU A 93 -8.31 -23.24 5.31
CA LEU A 93 -8.62 -22.16 4.36
C LEU A 93 -9.85 -21.34 4.79
N ILE A 94 -10.90 -21.98 5.28
CA ILE A 94 -12.10 -21.29 5.79
C ILE A 94 -11.74 -20.42 7.00
N ILE A 95 -10.92 -20.93 7.93
CA ILE A 95 -10.46 -20.17 9.08
C ILE A 95 -9.66 -18.95 8.62
N GLN A 96 -8.76 -19.09 7.63
CA GLN A 96 -8.01 -17.97 7.07
C GLN A 96 -8.91 -16.92 6.42
N ILE A 97 -10.00 -17.31 5.76
CA ILE A 97 -10.96 -16.35 5.19
C ILE A 97 -11.73 -15.61 6.29
N TYR A 98 -12.10 -16.31 7.37
CA TYR A 98 -12.93 -15.72 8.45
C TYR A 98 -12.13 -14.88 9.44
N THR A 99 -10.89 -15.29 9.74
CA THR A 99 -9.98 -14.59 10.65
C THR A 99 -9.02 -13.63 9.94
N GLY A 100 -8.91 -13.73 8.62
CA GLY A 100 -8.16 -12.80 7.80
C GLY A 100 -8.74 -11.39 7.94
N LYS A 101 -7.86 -10.40 8.17
CA LYS A 101 -8.27 -9.00 8.14
C LYS A 101 -8.84 -8.71 6.74
N PRO A 102 -10.07 -8.20 6.61
CA PRO A 102 -10.60 -7.82 5.31
C PRO A 102 -9.69 -6.75 4.69
N GLN A 103 -9.11 -7.05 3.53
CA GLN A 103 -8.32 -6.09 2.74
C GLN A 103 -9.22 -5.10 1.98
N ILE A 104 -10.52 -5.37 1.94
CA ILE A 104 -11.51 -4.58 1.21
C ILE A 104 -12.19 -3.68 2.24
N ILE A 105 -11.74 -2.43 2.32
CA ILE A 105 -12.40 -1.40 3.11
C ILE A 105 -13.60 -0.93 2.27
N PRO A 106 -14.86 -1.21 2.66
CA PRO A 106 -16.04 -0.88 1.85
C PRO A 106 -16.31 0.64 1.72
N THR A 107 -15.45 1.48 2.31
CA THR A 107 -15.61 2.94 2.42
C THR A 107 -14.52 3.74 1.70
N GLY A 108 -13.69 3.09 0.87
CA GLY A 108 -12.60 3.74 0.13
C GLY A 108 -11.24 3.60 0.81
N GLY A 109 -10.18 3.96 0.09
CA GLY A 109 -8.80 3.78 0.55
C GLY A 109 -7.92 4.98 0.22
N VAL A 110 -6.93 5.21 1.08
CA VAL A 110 -5.89 6.23 0.90
C VAL A 110 -4.54 5.54 0.99
N MET A 111 -3.59 5.93 0.16
CA MET A 111 -2.20 5.50 0.26
C MET A 111 -1.28 6.70 0.05
N SER A 112 -0.24 6.78 0.87
CA SER A 112 0.84 7.77 0.73
C SER A 112 2.16 7.16 1.22
N SER A 113 3.28 7.86 0.98
CA SER A 113 4.60 7.43 1.44
C SER A 113 4.75 7.42 2.97
N ASP A 114 3.83 8.06 3.69
CA ASP A 114 3.84 8.14 5.14
C ASP A 114 2.60 7.46 5.75
N PRO A 115 2.75 6.48 6.67
CA PRO A 115 1.61 5.88 7.35
C PRO A 115 0.77 6.89 8.14
N TYR A 116 1.38 7.96 8.67
CA TYR A 116 0.66 8.99 9.44
C TYR A 116 -0.29 9.79 8.53
N CYS A 117 0.20 10.27 7.39
CA CYS A 117 -0.62 10.97 6.40
C CYS A 117 -1.71 10.06 5.80
N THR A 118 -1.39 8.78 5.60
CA THR A 118 -2.36 7.78 5.16
C THR A 118 -3.50 7.64 6.16
N LYS A 119 -3.18 7.56 7.46
CA LYS A 119 -4.18 7.45 8.54
C LYS A 119 -5.10 8.66 8.60
N ILE A 120 -4.56 9.87 8.50
CA ILE A 120 -5.37 11.11 8.57
C ILE A 120 -6.25 11.27 7.33
N GLY A 121 -5.75 10.92 6.14
CA GLY A 121 -6.58 10.90 4.93
C GLY A 121 -7.72 9.89 5.02
N LEU A 122 -7.45 8.71 5.58
CA LEU A 122 -8.47 7.69 5.82
C LEU A 122 -9.52 8.15 6.84
N ASP A 123 -9.07 8.79 7.93
CA ASP A 123 -9.94 9.38 8.96
C ASP A 123 -10.90 10.42 8.35
N LEU A 124 -10.41 11.28 7.46
CA LEU A 124 -11.24 12.26 6.75
C LEU A 124 -12.29 11.60 5.84
N LEU A 125 -11.95 10.51 5.16
CA LEU A 125 -12.92 9.77 4.35
C LEU A 125 -13.96 9.06 5.21
N GLN A 126 -13.54 8.39 6.27
CA GLN A 126 -14.39 7.51 7.07
C GLN A 126 -15.27 8.27 8.06
N ASN A 127 -14.72 9.28 8.74
CA ASN A 127 -15.38 9.95 9.85
C ASN A 127 -16.01 11.29 9.44
N ASP A 128 -15.32 12.08 8.61
CA ASP A 128 -15.83 13.39 8.15
C ASP A 128 -16.67 13.30 6.88
N GLY A 129 -16.64 12.16 6.19
CA GLY A 129 -17.40 11.91 4.96
C GLY A 129 -16.99 12.83 3.79
N GLY A 130 -15.70 13.18 3.73
CA GLY A 130 -15.11 13.96 2.65
C GLY A 130 -15.03 13.22 1.32
N SER A 131 -14.74 13.94 0.24
CA SER A 131 -14.53 13.32 -1.08
C SER A 131 -13.13 12.74 -1.23
N SER A 132 -12.91 11.92 -2.27
CA SER A 132 -11.57 11.44 -2.62
C SER A 132 -10.59 12.59 -2.90
N ALA A 133 -11.08 13.73 -3.41
CA ALA A 133 -10.27 14.92 -3.61
C ALA A 133 -9.91 15.61 -2.28
N ASP A 134 -10.84 15.70 -1.32
CA ASP A 134 -10.55 16.24 0.02
C ASP A 134 -9.45 15.43 0.71
N ALA A 135 -9.55 14.09 0.62
CA ALA A 135 -8.56 13.18 1.20
C ALA A 135 -7.20 13.30 0.52
N ALA A 136 -7.17 13.40 -0.81
CA ALA A 136 -5.93 13.59 -1.58
C ALA A 136 -5.26 14.94 -1.29
N VAL A 137 -6.05 16.02 -1.12
CA VAL A 137 -5.55 17.34 -0.71
C VAL A 137 -4.97 17.28 0.69
N LEU A 138 -5.71 16.69 1.65
CA LEU A 138 -5.26 16.58 3.04
C LEU A 138 -3.95 15.78 3.14
N THR A 139 -3.85 14.66 2.44
CA THR A 139 -2.65 13.81 2.46
C THR A 139 -1.47 14.51 1.79
N ALA A 140 -1.68 15.19 0.67
CA ALA A 140 -0.64 15.99 0.02
C ALA A 140 -0.13 17.11 0.94
N LEU A 141 -1.02 17.81 1.65
CA LEU A 141 -0.64 18.82 2.63
C LEU A 141 0.09 18.20 3.84
N CYS A 142 -0.34 17.04 4.34
CA CYS A 142 0.35 16.33 5.41
C CYS A 142 1.78 15.95 5.03
N LEU A 143 2.00 15.49 3.78
CA LEU A 143 3.34 15.18 3.28
C LEU A 143 4.27 16.39 3.25
N THR A 144 3.75 17.62 3.17
CA THR A 144 4.59 18.82 3.30
C THR A 144 5.18 19.00 4.70
N VAL A 145 4.55 18.42 5.72
CA VAL A 145 5.02 18.45 7.11
C VAL A 145 5.95 17.29 7.40
N THR A 146 5.58 16.07 6.97
CA THR A 146 6.33 14.87 7.32
C THR A 146 7.48 14.57 6.36
N HIS A 147 7.36 14.98 5.09
CA HIS A 147 8.36 14.78 4.03
C HIS A 147 8.65 16.09 3.27
N PRO A 148 9.13 17.14 3.96
CA PRO A 148 9.33 18.48 3.37
C PRO A 148 10.34 18.50 2.20
N HIS A 149 11.25 17.51 2.14
CA HIS A 149 12.23 17.37 1.06
C HIS A 149 11.61 16.87 -0.26
N ALA A 150 10.52 16.11 -0.19
CA ALA A 150 9.84 15.51 -1.35
C ALA A 150 8.61 16.33 -1.76
N ALA A 151 7.96 16.97 -0.80
CA ALA A 151 6.75 17.76 -0.97
C ALA A 151 6.87 19.07 -0.22
N SER A 152 6.59 20.19 -0.86
CA SER A 152 6.60 21.49 -0.17
C SER A 152 5.55 22.43 -0.74
N ILE A 153 5.12 23.39 0.09
CA ILE A 153 4.21 24.46 -0.32
C ILE A 153 4.82 25.40 -1.36
N GLY A 154 6.15 25.40 -1.48
CA GLY A 154 6.92 26.20 -2.44
C GLY A 154 7.19 25.49 -3.78
N GLY A 155 6.64 24.30 -4.00
CA GLY A 155 6.80 23.55 -5.25
C GLY A 155 5.55 23.50 -6.11
N GLY A 156 5.39 22.38 -6.81
CA GLY A 156 4.28 22.07 -7.69
C GLY A 156 4.09 20.57 -7.90
N GLY A 157 3.25 20.22 -8.86
CA GLY A 157 2.93 18.83 -9.16
C GLY A 157 1.72 18.68 -10.07
N PHE A 158 1.14 17.47 -10.02
CA PHE A 158 -0.01 17.12 -10.83
C PHE A 158 -1.04 16.38 -9.99
N ALA A 159 -2.32 16.56 -10.31
CA ALA A 159 -3.37 15.73 -9.76
C ALA A 159 -4.21 15.13 -10.88
N LEU A 160 -4.49 13.83 -10.78
CA LEU A 160 -5.38 13.10 -11.67
C LEU A 160 -6.64 12.76 -10.90
N VAL A 161 -7.79 13.13 -11.46
CA VAL A 161 -9.10 12.85 -10.87
C VAL A 161 -9.92 12.07 -11.88
N HIS A 162 -10.44 10.93 -11.44
CA HIS A 162 -11.33 10.10 -12.23
C HIS A 162 -12.77 10.17 -11.68
N GLN A 163 -13.72 10.38 -12.58
CA GLN A 163 -15.15 10.46 -12.27
C GLN A 163 -15.91 9.44 -13.13
N GLN A 164 -16.31 8.33 -12.52
CA GLN A 164 -17.01 7.23 -13.21
C GLN A 164 -18.45 7.58 -13.56
N LYS A 165 -19.14 8.39 -12.74
CA LYS A 165 -20.54 8.78 -12.95
C LYS A 165 -20.78 9.71 -14.15
N LEU A 166 -19.76 10.37 -14.67
CA LEU A 166 -19.89 11.13 -15.91
C LEU A 166 -20.05 10.13 -17.06
N VAL A 167 -21.03 10.38 -17.96
CA VAL A 167 -21.45 9.54 -19.11
C VAL A 167 -20.29 9.10 -20.04
N LYS A 168 -19.06 9.57 -19.80
CA LYS A 168 -17.81 9.14 -20.46
C LYS A 168 -16.58 9.07 -19.52
N GLY A 169 -16.71 8.63 -18.26
CA GLY A 169 -15.55 8.32 -17.40
C GLY A 169 -14.44 9.36 -17.45
N ALA A 170 -14.79 10.64 -17.25
CA ALA A 170 -13.90 11.75 -17.59
C ALA A 170 -12.76 11.86 -16.57
N THR A 171 -11.57 11.42 -16.96
CA THR A 171 -10.34 11.68 -16.20
C THR A 171 -9.88 13.11 -16.48
N LYS A 172 -9.73 13.91 -15.42
CA LYS A 172 -9.19 15.27 -15.47
C LYS A 172 -7.80 15.31 -14.87
N MET A 173 -6.92 16.06 -15.50
CA MET A 173 -5.58 16.35 -14.99
C MET A 173 -5.49 17.81 -14.59
N PHE A 174 -5.10 18.05 -13.35
CA PHE A 174 -4.74 19.36 -12.83
C PHE A 174 -3.23 19.47 -12.87
N ASN A 175 -2.73 20.36 -13.73
CA ASN A 175 -1.32 20.69 -13.79
C ASN A 175 -1.07 21.97 -13.00
N PHE A 176 -0.36 21.83 -11.88
CA PHE A 176 0.08 22.94 -11.04
C PHE A 176 1.60 22.89 -10.87
N ARG A 177 2.30 22.41 -11.91
CA ARG A 177 3.76 22.42 -11.99
C ARG A 177 4.25 23.86 -12.03
N GLU A 178 5.42 24.06 -11.45
CA GLU A 178 6.04 25.37 -11.31
C GLU A 178 6.30 25.99 -12.69
N VAL A 179 6.19 27.32 -12.75
CA VAL A 179 6.38 28.06 -13.99
C VAL A 179 7.53 29.04 -13.81
N GLY A 180 8.40 29.14 -14.80
CA GLY A 180 9.46 30.14 -14.80
C GLY A 180 8.87 31.56 -14.70
N PRO A 181 9.53 32.48 -13.99
CA PRO A 181 9.15 33.89 -14.01
C PRO A 181 8.96 34.43 -15.44
N SER A 182 8.02 35.35 -15.63
CA SER A 182 7.71 35.94 -16.94
C SER A 182 8.92 36.60 -17.61
N TYR A 183 9.91 37.03 -16.83
CA TYR A 183 11.19 37.53 -17.33
C TYR A 183 11.91 36.52 -18.25
N PHE A 184 11.74 35.22 -18.01
CA PHE A 184 12.37 34.14 -18.76
C PHE A 184 11.55 33.64 -19.96
N SER A 185 10.43 34.29 -20.29
CA SER A 185 9.68 33.95 -21.51
C SER A 185 10.48 34.17 -22.80
N ASN A 186 11.51 35.02 -22.76
CA ASN A 186 12.47 35.18 -23.84
C ASN A 186 13.74 34.36 -23.58
N SER A 187 14.11 33.47 -24.51
CA SER A 187 15.29 32.62 -24.41
C SER A 187 16.61 33.41 -24.31
N SER A 188 16.65 34.65 -24.83
CA SER A 188 17.82 35.54 -24.66
C SER A 188 18.05 35.91 -23.20
N ASN A 189 16.97 36.09 -22.41
CA ASN A 189 17.05 36.46 -21.00
C ASN A 189 17.53 35.29 -20.15
N VAL A 190 17.12 34.07 -20.50
CA VAL A 190 17.65 32.84 -19.90
C VAL A 190 19.15 32.75 -20.15
N ASN A 191 19.60 32.89 -21.41
CA ASN A 191 21.03 32.78 -21.70
C ASN A 191 21.85 33.89 -21.03
N SER A 192 21.34 35.13 -21.00
CA SER A 192 22.01 36.24 -20.32
C SER A 192 22.13 36.05 -18.81
N MET A 193 21.15 35.43 -18.17
CA MET A 193 21.11 35.29 -16.71
C MET A 193 21.88 34.06 -16.22
N PHE A 194 21.80 32.94 -16.95
CA PHE A 194 22.50 31.70 -16.63
C PHE A 194 23.90 31.63 -17.27
N ASN A 195 24.22 32.53 -18.21
CA ASN A 195 25.49 32.58 -18.95
C ASN A 195 25.87 31.23 -19.57
N GLY A 196 24.87 30.50 -20.07
CA GLY A 196 25.01 29.15 -20.63
C GLY A 196 25.31 28.03 -19.61
N LYS A 197 25.35 28.32 -18.31
CA LYS A 197 25.64 27.33 -17.27
C LYS A 197 24.41 26.47 -16.95
N PRO A 198 24.60 25.18 -16.63
CA PRO A 198 23.52 24.34 -16.12
C PRO A 198 23.04 24.85 -14.75
N ILE A 199 21.79 24.55 -14.41
CA ILE A 199 21.15 24.97 -13.15
C ILE A 199 21.95 24.54 -11.90
N SER A 200 22.70 23.44 -11.97
CA SER A 200 23.58 22.97 -10.89
C SER A 200 24.78 23.86 -10.60
N GLU A 201 25.17 24.72 -11.55
CA GLU A 201 26.32 25.63 -11.46
C GLU A 201 25.92 27.09 -11.23
N VAL A 202 24.63 27.36 -11.12
CA VAL A 202 24.08 28.71 -10.92
C VAL A 202 23.68 28.88 -9.46
N ALA A 203 23.69 30.13 -8.98
CA ALA A 203 23.29 30.44 -7.63
C ALA A 203 21.89 29.85 -7.32
N PRO A 204 21.70 29.15 -6.19
CA PRO A 204 20.48 28.38 -5.92
C PRO A 204 19.21 29.23 -5.91
N GLN A 205 19.33 30.54 -5.67
CA GLN A 205 18.20 31.48 -5.75
C GLN A 205 17.64 31.62 -7.18
N MET A 206 18.48 31.43 -8.20
CA MET A 206 18.07 31.51 -9.61
C MET A 206 17.38 30.22 -10.09
N SER A 207 17.41 29.16 -9.28
CA SER A 207 16.77 27.88 -9.57
C SER A 207 15.32 27.79 -9.04
N ILE A 208 14.80 28.90 -8.49
CA ILE A 208 13.45 28.97 -7.91
C ILE A 208 12.45 29.41 -8.99
N ALA A 209 11.44 28.58 -9.23
CA ALA A 209 10.31 28.88 -10.10
C ALA A 209 9.10 29.39 -9.29
N VAL A 210 8.06 29.87 -9.98
CA VAL A 210 6.82 30.33 -9.34
C VAL A 210 6.06 29.09 -8.81
N PRO A 211 5.77 29.03 -7.49
CA PRO A 211 5.11 27.88 -6.89
C PRO A 211 3.65 27.76 -7.33
N GLY A 212 3.19 26.53 -7.58
CA GLY A 212 1.82 26.23 -8.00
C GLY A 212 1.04 25.35 -7.01
N PHE A 213 1.72 24.74 -6.04
CA PHE A 213 1.17 23.68 -5.19
C PHE A 213 -0.17 24.02 -4.50
N ILE A 214 -0.20 25.08 -3.68
CA ILE A 214 -1.39 25.46 -2.92
C ILE A 214 -2.55 25.86 -3.85
N LEU A 215 -2.26 26.60 -4.92
CA LEU A 215 -3.27 27.03 -5.88
C LEU A 215 -3.87 25.83 -6.63
N GLY A 216 -3.03 24.86 -7.00
CA GLY A 216 -3.46 23.59 -7.60
C GLY A 216 -4.36 22.78 -6.69
N LEU A 217 -3.96 22.60 -5.42
CA LEU A 217 -4.76 21.87 -4.43
C LEU A 217 -6.07 22.58 -4.09
N GLN A 218 -6.05 23.91 -3.96
CA GLN A 218 -7.27 24.69 -3.78
C GLN A 218 -8.21 24.51 -4.98
N LYS A 219 -7.69 24.55 -6.21
CA LYS A 219 -8.52 24.36 -7.41
C LYS A 219 -9.11 22.95 -7.50
N LEU A 220 -8.32 21.95 -7.15
CA LEU A 220 -8.77 20.55 -7.03
C LEU A 220 -9.89 20.44 -5.99
N HIS A 221 -9.72 21.06 -4.82
CA HIS A 221 -10.71 21.10 -3.74
C HIS A 221 -11.98 21.85 -4.13
N GLU A 222 -11.88 22.99 -4.81
CA GLU A 222 -13.05 23.74 -5.27
C GLU A 222 -13.89 22.95 -6.27
N THR A 223 -13.24 22.16 -7.13
CA THR A 223 -13.90 21.42 -8.20
C THR A 223 -14.48 20.09 -7.75
N HIS A 224 -13.79 19.38 -6.85
CA HIS A 224 -14.12 18.00 -6.45
C HIS A 224 -14.24 17.78 -4.94
N GLY A 225 -13.96 18.80 -4.14
CA GLY A 225 -14.04 18.76 -2.68
C GLY A 225 -15.48 18.90 -2.17
N LYS A 226 -15.72 18.33 -0.99
CA LYS A 226 -17.01 18.32 -0.30
C LYS A 226 -16.94 19.07 1.02
N LEU A 227 -15.80 19.00 1.71
CA LEU A 227 -15.59 19.69 2.97
C LEU A 227 -15.22 21.17 2.78
N PRO A 228 -15.39 22.03 3.79
CA PRO A 228 -14.84 23.39 3.76
C PRO A 228 -13.31 23.37 3.67
N TRP A 229 -12.72 24.19 2.80
CA TRP A 229 -11.26 24.29 2.65
C TRP A 229 -10.55 24.55 3.99
N SER A 230 -11.13 25.40 4.83
CA SER A 230 -10.62 25.70 6.18
C SER A 230 -10.50 24.45 7.05
N ASN A 231 -11.42 23.49 6.94
CA ASN A 231 -11.39 22.26 7.74
C ASN A 231 -10.25 21.34 7.31
N VAL A 232 -9.92 21.31 6.02
CA VAL A 232 -8.81 20.51 5.50
C VAL A 232 -7.48 21.14 5.92
N VAL A 233 -7.30 22.44 5.69
CA VAL A 233 -6.05 23.15 5.99
C VAL A 233 -5.79 23.27 7.50
N SER A 234 -6.82 23.53 8.31
CA SER A 234 -6.66 23.69 9.76
C SER A 234 -6.15 22.42 10.44
N ARG A 235 -6.55 21.23 10.00
CA ARG A 235 -6.02 19.96 10.52
C ARG A 235 -4.50 19.89 10.35
N ILE A 236 -4.01 20.23 9.16
CA ILE A 236 -2.57 20.23 8.89
C ILE A 236 -1.86 21.34 9.66
N ALA A 237 -2.49 22.52 9.82
CA ALA A 237 -1.92 23.59 10.62
C ALA A 237 -1.75 23.20 12.09
N VAL A 238 -2.69 22.43 12.66
CA VAL A 238 -2.60 21.90 14.03
C VAL A 238 -1.46 20.88 14.13
N ILE A 239 -1.36 19.96 13.17
CA ILE A 239 -0.28 18.96 13.11
C ILE A 239 1.08 19.64 12.99
N ALA A 240 1.21 20.62 12.09
CA ALA A 240 2.46 21.37 11.90
C ALA A 240 2.86 22.16 13.15
N ARG A 241 1.90 22.66 13.92
CA ARG A 241 2.16 23.40 15.18
C ARG A 241 2.58 22.47 16.31
N ASN A 242 1.94 21.31 16.43
CA ASN A 242 2.15 20.40 17.57
C ASN A 242 3.27 19.39 17.33
N GLY A 243 3.69 19.22 16.07
CA GLY A 243 4.56 18.12 15.67
C GLY A 243 3.80 16.82 15.47
N ILE A 244 4.52 15.83 14.94
CA ILE A 244 4.05 14.43 14.77
C ILE A 244 4.60 13.53 15.87
#